data_AF-A0A2V9FMG8-F1
#
_entry.id   AF-A0A2V9FMG8-F1
#
_cell.length_a   1.000
_cell.length_b   1.000
_cell.length_c   1.000
_cell.angle_alpha   90.00
_cell.angle_beta   90.00
_cell.angle_gamma   90.00
#
_symmetry.space_group_name_H-M   'P 1'
#
loop_
_entity.id
_entity.type
_entity.pdbx_description
1 polymer ?
#
loop_
_entity_poly.entity_id
_entity_poly.type
_entity_poly.pdbx_seq_one_letter_code
_entity_poly.pdbx_strand_id
1 'polypeptide(L)'
;MSATLRSIVQRLTALFRRRRLEDDLDDELRSHLEMSAEVNLRKGMSPADARREALRSFGGVEQTKEIYREQRGLPMIETTWQDLRFALRMLRRSPGFSLLAILCLTLGIGANAAVFSWIEGILFRPYPAVAHQ
;
A
#
# COMPACT_ATOMS: atom_id res chain seq x y z
N MET A 1 19.17 -12.43 -3.42
CA MET A 1 18.53 -11.12 -3.71
C MET A 1 17.57 -11.31 -4.87
N SER A 2 16.25 -11.30 -4.73
CA SER A 2 15.43 -11.01 -3.56
C SER A 2 13.97 -11.32 -3.92
N ALA A 3 13.48 -12.50 -3.54
CA ALA A 3 12.05 -12.82 -3.62
C ALA A 3 11.18 -11.76 -2.91
N THR A 4 11.75 -11.13 -1.88
CA THR A 4 11.21 -9.96 -1.18
C THR A 4 11.14 -8.69 -2.02
N LEU A 5 12.08 -8.44 -2.93
CA LEU A 5 12.09 -7.25 -3.77
C LEU A 5 11.15 -7.42 -4.95
N ARG A 6 11.02 -8.66 -5.48
CA ARG A 6 9.97 -9.00 -6.43
C ARG A 6 8.58 -8.84 -5.83
N SER A 7 8.37 -9.22 -4.57
CA SER A 7 7.07 -9.03 -3.90
C SER A 7 6.78 -7.56 -3.57
N ILE A 8 7.79 -6.79 -3.16
CA ILE A 8 7.67 -5.33 -2.97
C ILE A 8 7.36 -4.63 -4.29
N VAL A 9 8.05 -4.98 -5.38
CA VAL A 9 7.77 -4.45 -6.72
C VAL A 9 6.38 -4.85 -7.17
N GLN A 10 5.96 -6.11 -7.03
CA GLN A 10 4.60 -6.53 -7.39
C GLN A 10 3.53 -5.80 -6.57
N ARG A 11 3.76 -5.54 -5.28
CA ARG A 11 2.88 -4.74 -4.43
C ARG A 11 2.86 -3.26 -4.87
N LEU A 12 4.01 -2.70 -5.26
CA LEU A 12 4.14 -1.35 -5.82
C LEU A 12 3.45 -1.21 -7.18
N THR A 13 3.58 -2.19 -8.06
CA THR A 13 2.93 -2.21 -9.38
C THR A 13 1.42 -2.44 -9.24
N ALA A 14 0.99 -3.21 -8.24
CA ALA A 14 -0.42 -3.34 -7.89
C ALA A 14 -1.04 -2.01 -7.46
N LEU A 15 -0.26 -1.06 -6.90
CA LEU A 15 -0.74 0.30 -6.61
C LEU A 15 -1.16 1.05 -7.89
N PHE A 16 -0.47 0.80 -9.01
CA PHE A 16 -0.68 1.49 -10.28
C PHE A 16 -1.67 0.77 -11.23
N ARG A 17 -1.96 -0.51 -11.00
CA ARG A 17 -2.88 -1.31 -11.82
C ARG A 17 -4.33 -1.31 -11.35
N ARG A 18 -4.71 -0.37 -10.48
CA ARG A 18 -6.04 -0.27 -9.88
C ARG A 18 -7.19 -0.30 -10.90
N ARG A 19 -7.10 0.49 -11.98
CA ARG A 19 -8.13 0.53 -13.03
C ARG A 19 -8.32 -0.83 -13.72
N ARG A 20 -7.22 -1.46 -14.11
CA ARG A 20 -7.27 -2.76 -14.81
C ARG A 20 -7.86 -3.87 -13.95
N LEU A 21 -7.61 -3.82 -12.64
CA LEU A 21 -8.13 -4.76 -11.66
C LEU A 21 -9.62 -4.53 -11.33
N GLU A 22 -10.10 -3.30 -11.46
CA GLU A 22 -11.54 -2.94 -11.39
C GLU A 22 -12.25 -3.44 -12.66
N ASP A 23 -11.66 -3.23 -13.84
CA ASP A 23 -12.19 -3.73 -15.11
C ASP A 23 -12.28 -5.27 -15.12
N ASP A 24 -11.25 -5.97 -14.65
CA ASP A 24 -11.24 -7.44 -14.54
C ASP A 24 -12.36 -7.95 -13.60
N LEU A 25 -12.62 -7.24 -12.48
CA LEU A 25 -13.68 -7.59 -11.53
C LEU A 25 -15.07 -7.36 -12.13
N ASP A 26 -15.24 -6.28 -12.88
CA ASP A 26 -16.49 -5.97 -13.57
C ASP A 26 -16.84 -7.03 -14.63
N ASP A 27 -15.83 -7.53 -15.33
CA ASP A 27 -16.00 -8.61 -16.30
C ASP A 27 -16.31 -9.96 -15.61
N GLU A 28 -15.67 -10.26 -14.49
CA GLU A 28 -15.98 -11.46 -13.68
C GLU A 28 -17.42 -11.44 -13.14
N LEU A 29 -17.85 -10.30 -12.59
CA LEU A 29 -19.21 -10.11 -12.10
C LEU A 29 -20.25 -10.24 -13.22
N ARG A 30 -19.96 -9.70 -14.41
CA ARG A 30 -20.84 -9.81 -15.58
C ARG A 30 -21.02 -11.27 -16.00
N SER A 31 -19.92 -12.01 -16.13
CA SER A 31 -19.92 -13.44 -16.45
C SER A 31 -20.76 -14.24 -15.45
N HIS A 32 -20.63 -13.96 -14.16
CA HIS A 32 -21.38 -14.66 -13.12
C HIS A 32 -22.89 -14.38 -13.18
N LEU A 33 -23.30 -13.15 -13.50
CA LEU A 33 -24.70 -12.79 -13.70
C LEU A 33 -25.31 -13.43 -14.94
N GLU A 34 -24.55 -13.50 -16.04
CA GLU A 34 -24.95 -14.16 -17.27
C GLU A 34 -25.20 -15.66 -17.05
N MET A 35 -24.28 -16.31 -16.34
CA MET A 35 -24.40 -17.74 -16.01
C MET A 35 -25.64 -18.03 -15.16
N SER A 36 -25.91 -17.20 -14.14
CA SER A 36 -27.12 -17.31 -13.32
C SER A 36 -28.40 -17.07 -14.13
N ALA A 37 -28.38 -16.10 -15.05
CA ALA A 37 -29.52 -15.86 -15.94
C ALA A 37 -29.77 -17.06 -16.87
N GLU A 38 -28.71 -17.70 -17.38
CA GLU A 38 -28.86 -18.88 -18.22
C GLU A 38 -29.40 -20.10 -17.46
N VAL A 39 -28.97 -20.30 -16.21
CA VAL A 39 -29.56 -21.32 -15.34
C VAL A 39 -31.06 -21.08 -15.14
N ASN A 40 -31.47 -19.83 -14.95
CA ASN A 40 -32.89 -19.47 -14.78
C ASN A 40 -33.69 -19.64 -16.07
N LEU A 41 -33.10 -19.33 -17.23
CA LEU A 41 -33.68 -19.65 -18.54
C LEU A 41 -33.91 -21.16 -18.69
N ARG A 42 -32.93 -21.99 -18.32
CA ARG A 42 -33.07 -23.46 -18.37
C ARG A 42 -34.13 -24.00 -17.41
N LYS A 43 -34.41 -23.28 -16.32
CA LYS A 43 -35.53 -23.57 -15.41
C LYS A 43 -36.90 -23.13 -15.97
N GLY A 44 -36.95 -22.61 -17.20
CA GLY A 44 -38.18 -22.23 -17.89
C GLY A 44 -38.62 -20.78 -17.67
N MET A 45 -37.77 -19.93 -17.08
CA MET A 45 -38.09 -18.51 -16.94
C MET A 45 -37.97 -17.77 -18.28
N SER A 46 -38.74 -16.69 -18.43
CA SER A 46 -38.58 -15.78 -19.58
C SER A 46 -37.22 -15.07 -19.50
N PRO A 47 -36.65 -14.59 -20.62
CA PRO A 47 -35.36 -13.89 -20.62
C PRO A 47 -35.31 -12.64 -19.73
N ALA A 48 -36.42 -11.92 -19.66
CA ALA A 48 -36.53 -10.73 -18.82
C ALA A 48 -36.59 -11.11 -17.33
N ASP A 49 -37.33 -12.15 -16.99
CA ASP A 49 -37.48 -12.62 -15.62
C ASP A 49 -36.22 -13.30 -15.11
N ALA A 50 -35.55 -14.09 -15.96
CA ALA A 50 -34.31 -14.78 -15.63
C ALA A 50 -33.17 -13.81 -15.24
N ARG A 51 -33.02 -12.70 -15.99
CA ARG A 51 -32.05 -11.64 -15.67
C ARG A 51 -32.41 -10.91 -14.38
N ARG A 52 -33.69 -10.61 -14.19
CA ARG A 52 -34.18 -9.89 -13.01
C ARG A 52 -34.01 -10.74 -11.75
N GLU A 53 -34.26 -12.04 -11.84
CA GLU A 53 -34.02 -13.02 -10.78
C GLU A 53 -32.52 -13.19 -10.50
N ALA A 54 -31.67 -13.26 -11.53
CA ALA A 54 -30.22 -13.34 -11.36
C ALA A 54 -29.68 -12.14 -10.57
N LEU A 55 -30.11 -10.93 -10.90
CA LEU A 55 -29.74 -9.70 -10.17
C LEU A 55 -30.24 -9.71 -8.71
N ARG A 56 -31.45 -10.21 -8.45
CA ARG A 56 -31.99 -10.33 -7.09
C ARG A 56 -31.24 -11.37 -6.26
N SER A 57 -30.94 -12.53 -6.86
CA SER A 57 -30.22 -13.62 -6.20
C SER A 57 -28.75 -13.29 -5.89
N PHE A 58 -28.13 -12.43 -6.70
CA PHE A 58 -26.75 -11.96 -6.47
C PHE A 58 -26.64 -11.07 -5.21
N GLY A 59 -27.76 -10.55 -4.68
CA GLY A 59 -27.78 -9.84 -3.40
C GLY A 59 -27.27 -8.40 -3.47
N GLY A 60 -27.13 -7.82 -4.66
CA GLY A 60 -26.67 -6.44 -4.86
C GLY A 60 -25.22 -6.38 -5.32
N VAL A 61 -25.03 -6.26 -6.63
CA VAL A 61 -23.70 -6.18 -7.29
C VAL A 61 -22.85 -5.06 -6.68
N GLU A 62 -23.46 -3.94 -6.32
CA GLU A 62 -22.74 -2.83 -5.71
C GLU A 62 -22.23 -3.11 -4.30
N GLN A 63 -22.91 -3.96 -3.52
CA GLN A 63 -22.46 -4.28 -2.17
C GLN A 63 -21.23 -5.19 -2.22
N THR A 64 -21.20 -6.15 -3.16
CA THR A 64 -20.01 -6.96 -3.44
C THR A 64 -18.85 -6.10 -3.97
N LYS A 65 -19.13 -5.14 -4.85
CA LYS A 65 -18.13 -4.18 -5.32
C LYS A 65 -17.61 -3.29 -4.19
N GLU A 66 -18.47 -2.80 -3.30
CA GLU A 66 -18.05 -1.98 -2.15
C GLU A 66 -17.14 -2.74 -1.19
N ILE A 67 -17.48 -3.98 -0.83
CA ILE A 67 -16.65 -4.82 0.05
C ILE A 67 -15.26 -5.04 -0.59
N TYR A 68 -15.21 -5.32 -1.90
CA TYR A 68 -13.95 -5.44 -2.62
C TYR A 68 -13.20 -4.11 -2.73
N ARG A 69 -13.91 -2.97 -2.84
CA ARG A 69 -13.33 -1.63 -2.94
C ARG A 69 -12.74 -1.16 -1.61
N GLU A 70 -13.39 -1.46 -0.48
CA GLU A 70 -12.87 -1.22 0.86
C GLU A 70 -11.65 -2.09 1.16
N GLN A 71 -11.67 -3.37 0.75
CA GLN A 71 -10.51 -4.27 0.92
C GLN A 71 -9.35 -3.96 -0.03
N ARG A 72 -9.61 -3.37 -1.20
CA ARG A 72 -8.58 -3.06 -2.24
C ARG A 72 -8.09 -1.63 -2.28
N GLY A 73 -8.74 -0.67 -1.62
CA GLY A 73 -8.09 0.60 -1.31
C GLY A 73 -6.75 0.28 -0.66
N LEU A 74 -5.66 1.00 -0.98
CA LEU A 74 -4.33 0.69 -0.43
C LEU A 74 -4.32 1.09 1.03
N PRO A 75 -4.81 0.24 1.96
CA PRO A 75 -5.21 0.72 3.27
C PRO A 75 -3.95 1.23 3.93
N MET A 76 -2.85 0.48 3.81
CA MET A 76 -1.54 0.87 4.29
C MET A 76 -1.05 2.24 3.79
N ILE A 77 -1.25 2.65 2.53
CA ILE A 77 -0.74 3.96 2.07
C ILE A 77 -1.64 5.09 2.56
N GLU A 78 -2.95 4.93 2.43
CA GLU A 78 -3.93 5.91 2.90
C GLU A 78 -3.86 6.06 4.42
N THR A 79 -3.80 4.95 5.15
CA THR A 79 -3.64 4.92 6.61
C THR A 79 -2.28 5.44 7.02
N THR A 80 -1.18 5.06 6.36
CA THR A 80 0.15 5.62 6.69
C THR A 80 0.18 7.12 6.46
N TRP A 81 -0.47 7.62 5.41
CA TRP A 81 -0.54 9.05 5.15
C TRP A 81 -1.39 9.79 6.20
N GLN A 82 -2.53 9.22 6.58
CA GLN A 82 -3.37 9.73 7.66
C GLN A 82 -2.63 9.72 9.00
N ASP A 83 -1.97 8.61 9.33
CA ASP A 83 -1.17 8.45 10.55
C ASP A 83 0.00 9.44 10.59
N LEU A 84 0.70 9.63 9.46
CA LEU A 84 1.78 10.61 9.36
C LEU A 84 1.26 12.05 9.56
N ARG A 85 0.15 12.40 8.92
CA ARG A 85 -0.50 13.70 9.09
C ARG A 85 -0.95 13.91 10.54
N PHE A 86 -1.47 12.86 11.17
CA PHE A 86 -1.88 12.87 12.56
C PHE A 86 -0.68 13.04 13.50
N ALA A 87 0.39 12.27 13.30
CA ALA A 87 1.62 12.37 14.06
C ALA A 87 2.25 13.77 13.95
N LEU A 88 2.32 14.34 12.74
CA LEU A 88 2.78 15.71 12.52
C LEU A 88 1.92 16.76 13.25
N ARG A 89 0.59 16.57 13.23
CA ARG A 89 -0.33 17.45 13.98
C ARG A 89 -0.11 17.31 15.49
N MET A 90 0.16 16.12 15.99
CA MET A 90 0.45 15.85 17.39
C MET A 90 1.77 16.49 17.82
N LEU A 91 2.84 16.34 17.03
CA LEU A 91 4.13 17.01 17.23
C LEU A 91 3.97 18.53 17.36
N ARG A 92 3.14 19.14 16.51
CA ARG A 92 2.85 20.59 16.56
C ARG A 92 2.02 21.01 17.78
N ARG A 93 1.23 20.09 18.35
CA ARG A 93 0.36 20.36 19.51
C ARG A 93 1.14 20.31 20.83
N SER A 94 2.22 19.52 20.90
CA SER A 94 3.11 19.41 22.06
C SER A 94 4.57 19.76 21.70
N PRO A 95 4.86 21.04 21.42
CA PRO A 95 6.17 21.45 20.91
C PRO A 95 7.32 21.22 21.90
N GLY A 96 7.08 21.32 23.22
CA GLY A 96 8.12 21.13 24.24
C GLY A 96 8.69 19.70 24.26
N PHE A 97 7.80 18.70 24.32
CA PHE A 97 8.20 17.29 24.26
C PHE A 97 8.85 16.94 22.91
N SER A 98 8.26 17.43 21.82
CA SER A 98 8.76 17.18 20.46
C SER A 98 10.17 17.74 20.28
N LEU A 99 10.45 18.95 20.76
CA LEU A 99 11.77 19.57 20.68
C LEU A 99 12.82 18.77 21.47
N LEU A 100 12.48 18.35 22.70
CA LEU A 100 13.38 17.53 23.51
C LEU A 100 13.69 16.20 22.82
N ALA A 101 12.67 15.52 22.30
CA ALA A 101 12.83 14.27 21.56
C ALA A 101 13.72 14.45 20.32
N ILE A 102 13.48 15.51 19.53
CA ILE A 102 14.30 15.84 18.35
C ILE A 102 15.75 16.12 18.75
N LEU A 103 15.99 16.88 19.82
CA LEU A 103 17.35 17.17 20.29
C LEU A 103 18.08 15.90 20.73
N CYS A 104 17.43 15.05 21.52
CA CYS A 104 18.00 13.76 21.94
C CYS A 104 18.35 12.87 20.75
N LEU A 105 17.44 12.74 19.78
CA LEU A 105 17.66 11.95 18.57
C LEU A 105 18.80 12.53 17.73
N THR A 106 18.81 13.84 17.53
CA THR A 106 19.83 14.54 16.73
C THR A 106 21.20 14.38 17.36
N LEU A 107 21.31 14.56 18.67
CA LEU A 107 22.58 14.38 19.39
C LEU A 107 23.05 12.92 19.36
N GLY A 108 22.17 11.97 19.62
CA GLY A 108 22.52 10.54 19.59
C GLY A 108 22.97 10.08 18.20
N ILE A 109 22.22 10.42 17.15
CA ILE A 109 22.56 10.07 15.77
C ILE A 109 23.80 10.83 15.30
N GLY A 110 23.86 12.13 15.56
CA GLY A 110 24.96 13.00 15.13
C GLY A 110 26.27 12.69 15.82
N ALA A 111 26.26 12.42 17.12
CA ALA A 111 27.46 12.02 17.86
C ALA A 111 28.01 10.69 17.33
N ASN A 112 27.15 9.69 17.14
CA ASN A 112 27.58 8.40 16.58
C ASN A 112 28.13 8.56 15.16
N ALA A 113 27.44 9.30 14.30
CA ALA A 113 27.90 9.57 12.93
C ALA A 113 29.24 10.33 12.91
N ALA A 114 29.44 11.29 13.81
CA ALA A 114 30.68 12.05 13.93
C ALA A 114 31.85 11.17 14.41
N VAL A 115 31.62 10.31 15.41
CA VAL A 115 32.62 9.35 15.89
C VAL A 115 33.02 8.39 14.76
N PHE A 116 32.05 7.82 14.04
CA PHE A 116 32.34 6.95 12.90
C PHE A 116 33.08 7.68 11.77
N SER A 117 32.67 8.90 11.43
CA SER A 117 33.37 9.72 10.42
C SER A 117 34.80 10.04 10.83
N TRP A 118 35.04 10.29 12.12
CA TRP A 118 36.36 10.55 12.67
C TRP A 118 37.25 9.30 12.65
N ILE A 119 36.70 8.15 13.06
CA ILE A 119 37.37 6.85 12.95
C ILE A 119 37.68 6.53 11.49
N GLU A 120 36.75 6.75 10.55
CA GLU A 120 36.98 6.53 9.12
C GLU A 120 38.08 7.44 8.57
N GLY A 121 38.08 8.71 8.96
CA GLY A 121 39.10 9.68 8.56
C GLY A 121 40.50 9.36 9.09
N ILE A 122 40.62 8.74 10.26
CA ILE A 122 41.92 8.42 10.89
C ILE A 122 42.39 7.00 10.55
N LEU A 123 41.49 6.02 10.55
CA LEU A 123 41.83 4.59 10.47
C LEU A 123 41.78 4.06 9.03
N PHE A 124 40.89 4.58 8.19
CA PHE A 124 40.60 4.00 6.87
C PHE A 124 41.04 4.87 5.68
N ARG A 125 41.34 6.16 5.88
CA ARG A 125 42.03 7.00 4.89
C ARG A 125 43.51 7.14 5.27
N PRO A 126 44.41 6.27 4.81
CA PRO A 126 45.83 6.53 4.95
C PRO A 126 46.13 7.81 4.18
N TYR A 127 46.65 8.81 4.88
CA TYR A 127 47.19 10.02 4.29
C TYR A 127 48.16 9.63 3.16
N PRO A 128 47.92 9.97 1.88
CA PRO A 128 48.88 9.76 0.82
C PRO A 128 49.94 10.87 0.90
N ALA A 129 50.75 10.85 1.97
CA ALA A 129 51.87 11.80 2.13
C ALA A 129 53.12 11.19 2.76
N VAL A 130 53.27 9.87 2.73
CA VAL A 130 54.60 9.27 2.81
C VAL A 130 54.74 8.27 1.68
N ALA A 131 54.95 8.84 0.49
CA ALA A 131 55.65 8.12 -0.56
C ALA A 131 57.01 7.68 0.00
N HIS A 132 57.34 6.42 -0.27
CA HIS A 132 58.61 5.78 -0.01
C HIS A 132 59.82 6.71 -0.19
N GLN A 133 60.62 6.84 0.87
CA GLN A 133 62.08 6.96 0.77
C GLN A 133 62.70 5.83 1.58
#